data_AF-A0A5C7DYV3-F1
#
_entry.id   AF-A0A5C7DYV3-F1
#
_cell.length_a   1.000
_cell.length_b   1.000
_cell.length_c   1.000
_cell.angle_alpha   90.00
_cell.angle_beta   90.00
_cell.angle_gamma   90.00
#
_symmetry.space_group_name_H-M   'P 1'
#
loop_
_entity.id
_entity.type
_entity.pdbx_description
1 polymer ?
#
loop_
_entity_poly.entity_id
_entity_poly.type
_entity_poly.pdbx_seq_one_letter_code
_entity_poly.pdbx_strand_id
1 'polypeptide(L)'
;MMLNKAIIIFCVTLSFFNFIYAKDLLKHSELNWLTQEKFEEIQKIYQDNINKKVEKLQNQKLDKLQEEYILECYKIDVILDLLQDYDYSTQGINLAYYYAYKQYDNLLNKYYILSKKQLDKKEQSAFLQEQRAWIKMRNANEEYIDNHLVFVYTSNKGGTMYSNLASAAKLDFVKNRVDKLFKYYYNGINW
;
A
#
# COMPACT_ATOMS: atom_id res chain seq x y z
N MET A 1 36.22 -35.22 -40.19
CA MET A 1 36.56 -34.08 -41.06
C MET A 1 35.25 -33.43 -41.50
N MET A 2 35.07 -32.14 -41.17
CA MET A 2 34.03 -31.20 -41.63
C MET A 2 32.57 -31.54 -41.24
N LEU A 3 32.00 -30.94 -40.18
CA LEU A 3 31.51 -29.55 -40.03
C LEU A 3 30.37 -29.22 -41.01
N ASN A 4 29.11 -29.26 -40.55
CA ASN A 4 28.25 -28.09 -40.77
C ASN A 4 27.14 -27.94 -39.74
N LYS A 5 27.03 -26.71 -39.27
CA LYS A 5 26.26 -26.22 -38.14
C LYS A 5 24.78 -26.09 -38.54
N ALA A 6 23.90 -26.69 -37.75
CA ALA A 6 22.50 -26.27 -37.67
C ALA A 6 22.14 -26.11 -36.18
N ILE A 7 22.67 -25.04 -35.58
CA ILE A 7 22.16 -24.53 -34.30
C ILE A 7 21.03 -23.57 -34.66
N ILE A 8 19.82 -24.10 -34.77
CA ILE A 8 18.60 -23.34 -34.58
C ILE A 8 17.98 -23.91 -33.30
N ILE A 9 18.44 -23.40 -32.17
CA ILE A 9 17.62 -23.39 -30.95
C ILE A 9 17.40 -21.93 -30.62
N PHE A 10 16.20 -21.53 -31.00
CA PHE A 10 15.49 -20.33 -30.66
C PHE A 10 15.43 -20.22 -29.12
N CYS A 11 16.41 -19.55 -28.50
CA CYS A 11 16.32 -19.14 -27.10
C CYS A 11 15.32 -17.98 -26.96
N VAL A 12 14.05 -18.35 -27.08
CA VAL A 12 12.93 -17.60 -26.53
C VAL A 12 13.15 -17.45 -25.04
N THR A 13 12.92 -16.23 -24.57
CA THR A 13 12.71 -15.85 -23.16
C THR A 13 13.92 -15.94 -22.23
N LEU A 14 14.92 -15.09 -22.46
CA LEU A 14 15.66 -14.51 -21.34
C LEU A 14 14.98 -13.21 -20.92
N SER A 15 14.10 -13.38 -19.92
CA SER A 15 13.70 -12.36 -18.96
C SER A 15 12.75 -11.28 -19.47
N PHE A 16 11.48 -11.68 -19.66
CA PHE A 16 10.35 -10.83 -19.27
C PHE A 16 10.43 -10.52 -17.76
N PHE A 17 11.33 -9.63 -17.38
CA PHE A 17 11.28 -8.93 -16.10
C PHE A 17 11.38 -7.42 -16.33
N ASN A 18 10.70 -6.95 -17.38
CA ASN A 18 10.04 -5.66 -17.30
C ASN A 18 8.90 -5.83 -16.29
N PHE A 19 9.22 -5.75 -14.99
CA PHE A 19 8.22 -5.39 -14.00
C PHE A 19 7.76 -4.00 -14.37
N ILE A 20 6.74 -3.98 -15.22
CA ILE A 20 5.72 -2.96 -15.37
C ILE A 20 5.69 -2.18 -14.06
N TYR A 21 6.15 -0.93 -14.10
CA TYR A 21 5.94 0.04 -13.03
C TYR A 21 4.50 -0.15 -12.55
N ALA A 22 4.37 -0.56 -11.28
CA ALA A 22 3.18 -1.18 -10.73
C ALA A 22 1.88 -0.53 -11.21
N LYS A 23 0.90 -1.38 -11.58
CA LYS A 23 -0.48 -1.05 -11.93
C LYS A 23 -0.91 0.28 -11.31
N ASP A 24 -1.31 1.23 -12.14
CA ASP A 24 -1.71 2.55 -11.67
C ASP A 24 -2.83 2.40 -10.61
N LEU A 25 -2.63 3.01 -9.45
CA LEU A 25 -3.51 2.90 -8.28
C LEU A 25 -4.79 3.72 -8.47
N LEU A 26 -4.71 4.79 -9.26
CA LEU A 26 -5.82 5.68 -9.57
C LEU A 26 -6.78 5.03 -10.58
N LYS A 27 -7.86 4.44 -10.08
CA LYS A 27 -9.02 4.07 -10.91
C LYS A 27 -10.20 4.96 -10.55
N HIS A 28 -10.81 5.57 -11.56
CA HIS A 28 -11.98 6.43 -11.36
C HIS A 28 -13.14 5.68 -10.67
N SER A 29 -13.32 4.38 -10.95
CA SER A 29 -14.32 3.54 -10.29
C SER A 29 -14.16 3.45 -8.76
N GLU A 30 -12.95 3.66 -8.24
CA GLU A 30 -12.65 3.63 -6.80
C GLU A 30 -12.76 5.03 -6.15
N LEU A 31 -12.90 6.09 -6.95
CA LEU A 31 -13.01 7.50 -6.57
C LEU A 31 -14.20 8.18 -7.26
N ASN A 32 -15.34 7.47 -7.33
CA ASN A 32 -16.56 7.93 -8.01
C ASN A 32 -17.23 9.17 -7.37
N TRP A 33 -16.72 9.63 -6.23
CA TRP A 33 -17.13 10.86 -5.56
C TRP A 33 -16.39 12.11 -6.09
N LEU A 34 -15.38 11.93 -6.94
CA LEU A 34 -14.74 13.00 -7.69
C LEU A 34 -15.48 13.25 -9.00
N THR A 35 -15.52 14.51 -9.44
CA THR A 35 -15.89 14.83 -10.83
C THR A 35 -14.82 14.29 -11.78
N GLN A 36 -15.19 14.03 -13.05
CA GLN A 36 -14.23 13.59 -14.06
C GLN A 36 -13.07 14.57 -14.22
N GLU A 37 -13.38 15.88 -14.32
CA GLU A 37 -12.39 16.95 -14.42
C GLU A 37 -11.41 16.93 -13.24
N LYS A 38 -11.91 16.78 -12.02
CA LYS A 38 -11.04 16.75 -10.84
C LYS A 38 -10.20 15.48 -10.77
N PHE A 39 -10.77 14.34 -11.15
CA PHE A 39 -10.02 13.09 -11.25
C PHE A 39 -8.84 13.23 -12.20
N GLU A 40 -9.04 13.84 -13.38
CA GLU A 40 -7.97 14.08 -14.36
C GLU A 40 -6.89 15.04 -13.83
N GLU A 41 -7.28 16.10 -13.12
CA GLU A 41 -6.34 17.02 -12.47
C GLU A 41 -5.47 16.30 -11.42
N ILE A 42 -6.10 15.54 -10.52
CA ILE A 42 -5.41 14.75 -9.50
C ILE A 42 -4.50 13.71 -10.14
N GLN A 43 -4.97 13.03 -11.19
CA GLN A 43 -4.18 12.02 -11.91
C GLN A 43 -2.90 12.62 -12.51
N LYS A 44 -2.99 13.82 -13.09
CA LYS A 44 -1.81 14.53 -13.63
C LYS A 44 -0.81 14.85 -12.53
N ILE A 45 -1.25 15.47 -11.43
CA ILE A 45 -0.38 15.86 -10.32
C ILE A 45 0.26 14.62 -9.67
N TYR A 46 -0.53 13.56 -9.51
CA TYR A 46 -0.05 12.27 -9.01
C TYR A 46 1.08 11.74 -9.90
N GLN A 47 0.88 11.66 -11.22
CA GLN A 47 1.89 11.12 -12.12
C GLN A 47 3.20 11.92 -12.08
N ASP A 48 3.11 13.25 -12.00
CA ASP A 48 4.29 14.12 -11.85
C ASP A 48 5.05 13.84 -10.55
N ASN A 49 4.34 13.61 -9.43
CA ASN A 49 4.96 13.23 -8.16
C ASN A 49 5.63 11.85 -8.23
N ILE A 50 4.98 10.88 -8.87
CA ILE A 50 5.54 9.53 -9.04
C ILE A 50 6.82 9.58 -9.87
N ASN A 51 6.83 10.32 -10.99
CA ASN A 51 8.01 10.47 -11.84
C ASN A 51 9.19 11.06 -11.05
N LYS A 52 8.96 12.14 -10.31
CA LYS A 52 9.99 12.77 -9.44
C LYS A 52 10.51 11.80 -8.38
N LYS A 53 9.64 10.98 -7.79
CA LYS A 53 10.05 9.98 -6.80
C LYS A 53 10.89 8.89 -7.41
N VAL A 54 10.52 8.39 -8.59
CA VAL A 54 11.30 7.37 -9.32
C VAL A 54 12.70 7.88 -9.63
N GLU A 55 12.84 9.09 -10.19
CA GLU A 55 14.14 9.71 -10.44
C GLU A 55 14.98 9.83 -9.16
N LYS A 56 14.35 10.22 -8.04
CA LYS A 56 15.03 10.28 -6.74
C LYS A 56 15.51 8.92 -6.26
N LEU A 57 14.69 7.87 -6.40
CA LEU A 57 15.03 6.52 -5.94
C LEU A 57 16.16 5.90 -6.77
N GLN A 58 16.17 6.12 -8.09
CA GLN A 58 17.25 5.66 -8.98
C GLN A 58 18.63 6.19 -8.56
N ASN A 59 18.67 7.40 -8.00
CA ASN A 59 19.90 8.02 -7.49
C ASN A 59 20.36 7.50 -6.12
N GLN A 60 19.52 6.75 -5.40
CA GLN A 60 19.79 6.31 -4.01
C GLN A 60 20.47 4.94 -3.90
N LYS A 61 20.75 4.24 -5.02
CA LYS A 61 21.41 2.92 -5.05
C LYS A 61 20.75 1.89 -4.10
N LEU A 62 19.44 1.93 -3.99
CA LEU A 62 18.67 0.99 -3.17
C LEU A 62 18.60 -0.38 -3.83
N ASP A 63 18.36 -1.42 -3.03
CA ASP A 63 17.94 -2.70 -3.60
C ASP A 63 16.58 -2.55 -4.30
N LYS A 64 16.38 -3.27 -5.41
CA LYS A 64 15.18 -3.16 -6.25
C LYS A 64 13.88 -3.43 -5.47
N LEU A 65 13.92 -4.35 -4.50
CA LEU A 65 12.75 -4.65 -3.69
C LEU A 65 12.41 -3.51 -2.70
N GLN A 66 13.43 -2.82 -2.18
CA GLN A 66 13.23 -1.63 -1.35
C GLN A 66 12.69 -0.46 -2.18
N GLU A 67 13.23 -0.26 -3.39
CA GLU A 67 12.73 0.74 -4.34
C GLU A 67 11.24 0.52 -4.63
N GLU A 68 10.84 -0.71 -4.95
CA GLU A 68 9.45 -1.08 -5.22
C GLU A 68 8.55 -0.78 -4.02
N TYR A 69 8.94 -1.24 -2.82
CA TYR A 69 8.17 -0.99 -1.60
C TYR A 69 7.99 0.50 -1.29
N ILE A 70 9.08 1.27 -1.36
CA ILE A 70 9.03 2.71 -1.11
C ILE A 70 8.13 3.40 -2.13
N LEU A 71 8.20 3.00 -3.40
CA LEU A 71 7.37 3.57 -4.45
C LEU A 71 5.89 3.23 -4.25
N GLU A 72 5.56 2.00 -3.85
CA GLU A 72 4.19 1.57 -3.60
C GLU A 72 3.55 2.31 -2.42
N CYS A 73 4.25 2.45 -1.29
CA CYS A 73 3.77 3.26 -0.17
C CYS A 73 3.62 4.73 -0.57
N TYR A 74 4.61 5.27 -1.29
CA TYR A 74 4.59 6.67 -1.75
C TYR A 74 3.40 6.96 -2.67
N LYS A 75 3.04 6.04 -3.57
CA LYS A 75 1.85 6.21 -4.43
C LYS A 75 0.58 6.40 -3.61
N ILE A 76 0.39 5.62 -2.54
CA ILE A 76 -0.80 5.73 -1.68
C ILE A 76 -0.76 7.04 -0.89
N ASP A 77 0.38 7.37 -0.29
CA ASP A 77 0.53 8.58 0.53
C ASP A 77 0.32 9.85 -0.31
N VAL A 78 0.83 9.91 -1.55
CA VAL A 78 0.57 11.04 -2.46
C VAL A 78 -0.91 11.16 -2.80
N ILE A 79 -1.62 10.06 -3.07
CA ILE A 79 -3.06 10.13 -3.35
C ILE A 79 -3.81 10.61 -2.11
N LEU A 80 -3.45 10.14 -0.91
CA LEU A 80 -4.04 10.61 0.34
C LEU A 80 -3.92 12.13 0.47
N ASP A 81 -2.71 12.68 0.29
CA ASP A 81 -2.45 14.11 0.37
C ASP A 81 -3.27 14.89 -0.67
N LEU A 82 -3.27 14.45 -1.93
CA LEU A 82 -4.02 15.12 -3.01
C LEU A 82 -5.54 15.11 -2.79
N LEU A 83 -6.08 14.03 -2.22
CA LEU A 83 -7.51 13.94 -1.91
C LEU A 83 -7.90 14.84 -0.73
N GLN A 84 -7.02 14.97 0.27
CA GLN A 84 -7.22 15.90 1.41
C GLN A 84 -7.12 17.36 1.00
N ASP A 85 -6.19 17.68 0.09
CA ASP A 85 -6.06 19.04 -0.49
C ASP A 85 -7.27 19.41 -1.35
N TYR A 86 -7.86 18.43 -2.04
CA TYR A 86 -9.06 18.66 -2.83
C TYR A 86 -10.29 18.94 -1.98
N ASP A 87 -10.58 18.08 -0.99
CA ASP A 87 -11.72 18.23 -0.09
C ASP A 87 -11.26 18.21 1.36
N TYR A 88 -10.95 19.40 1.86
CA TYR A 88 -10.51 19.66 3.24
C TYR A 88 -11.67 19.60 4.25
N SER A 89 -12.90 19.28 3.83
CA SER A 89 -13.99 19.02 4.77
C SER A 89 -13.69 17.75 5.58
N THR A 90 -14.32 17.61 6.75
CA THR A 90 -14.21 16.37 7.54
C THR A 90 -14.61 15.14 6.72
N GLN A 91 -15.66 15.24 5.91
CA GLN A 91 -16.13 14.11 5.11
C GLN A 91 -15.11 13.75 4.02
N GLY A 92 -14.58 14.75 3.30
CA GLY A 92 -13.54 14.56 2.29
C GLY A 92 -12.28 13.91 2.86
N ILE A 93 -11.78 14.42 3.99
CA ILE A 93 -10.61 13.88 4.67
C ILE A 93 -10.85 12.43 5.12
N ASN A 94 -12.02 12.11 5.70
CA ASN A 94 -12.37 10.73 6.06
C ASN A 94 -12.43 9.80 4.84
N LEU A 95 -12.97 10.26 3.70
CA LEU A 95 -12.98 9.50 2.46
C LEU A 95 -11.57 9.25 1.92
N ALA A 96 -10.69 10.25 2.01
CA ALA A 96 -9.29 10.13 1.63
C ALA A 96 -8.57 9.09 2.51
N TYR A 97 -8.73 9.15 3.83
CA TYR A 97 -8.19 8.14 4.75
C TYR A 97 -8.74 6.75 4.47
N TYR A 98 -10.05 6.62 4.21
CA TYR A 98 -10.66 5.35 3.87
C TYR A 98 -10.13 4.77 2.56
N TYR A 99 -9.91 5.61 1.54
CA TYR A 99 -9.27 5.18 0.30
C TYR A 99 -7.85 4.65 0.58
N ALA A 100 -7.02 5.42 1.29
CA ALA A 100 -5.68 5.01 1.66
C ALA A 100 -5.65 3.72 2.48
N TYR A 101 -6.56 3.56 3.45
CA TYR A 101 -6.71 2.34 4.26
C TYR A 101 -6.91 1.13 3.36
N LYS A 102 -7.83 1.20 2.38
CA LYS A 102 -8.08 0.09 1.43
C LYS A 102 -6.85 -0.23 0.60
N GLN A 103 -6.10 0.77 0.13
CA GLN A 103 -4.90 0.53 -0.66
C GLN A 103 -3.77 -0.07 0.19
N TYR A 104 -3.62 0.35 1.44
CA TYR A 104 -2.67 -0.29 2.36
C TYR A 104 -3.09 -1.71 2.74
N ASP A 105 -4.38 -2.03 2.86
CA ASP A 105 -4.86 -3.41 3.04
C ASP A 105 -4.54 -4.29 1.81
N ASN A 106 -4.59 -3.72 0.60
CA ASN A 106 -4.11 -4.40 -0.61
C ASN A 106 -2.60 -4.69 -0.55
N LEU A 107 -1.77 -3.73 -0.13
CA LEU A 107 -0.33 -3.94 0.07
C LEU A 107 -0.03 -4.95 1.18
N LEU A 108 -0.81 -4.93 2.26
CA LEU A 108 -0.73 -5.90 3.35
C LEU A 108 -0.90 -7.32 2.78
N ASN A 109 -1.95 -7.53 2.00
CA ASN A 109 -2.21 -8.82 1.37
C ASN A 109 -1.09 -9.24 0.40
N LYS A 110 -0.56 -8.30 -0.39
CA LYS A 110 0.61 -8.54 -1.27
C LYS A 110 1.80 -9.07 -0.46
N TYR A 111 2.23 -8.34 0.58
CA TYR A 111 3.43 -8.71 1.34
C TYR A 111 3.23 -9.92 2.25
N TYR A 112 2.00 -10.16 2.72
CA TYR A 112 1.65 -11.42 3.38
C TYR A 112 1.85 -12.61 2.43
N ILE A 113 1.34 -12.53 1.20
CA ILE A 113 1.50 -13.59 0.20
C ILE A 113 2.98 -13.81 -0.15
N LEU A 114 3.74 -12.73 -0.33
CA LEU A 114 5.16 -12.81 -0.66
C LEU A 114 5.98 -13.43 0.48
N SER A 115 5.78 -12.98 1.72
CA SER A 115 6.43 -13.56 2.91
C SER A 115 6.09 -15.04 3.08
N LYS A 116 4.80 -15.39 2.96
CA LYS A 116 4.34 -16.78 3.13
C LYS A 116 4.99 -17.75 2.13
N LYS A 117 5.29 -17.29 0.90
CA LYS A 117 5.90 -18.12 -0.15
C LYS A 117 7.35 -18.52 0.15
N GLN A 118 8.04 -17.81 1.04
CA GLN A 118 9.41 -18.12 1.45
C GLN A 118 9.49 -19.20 2.54
N LEU A 119 8.35 -19.62 3.09
CA LEU A 119 8.26 -20.48 4.27
C LEU A 119 7.95 -21.93 3.93
N ASP A 120 8.41 -22.85 4.78
CA ASP A 120 8.00 -24.25 4.73
C ASP A 120 6.55 -24.46 5.20
N LYS A 121 6.01 -25.68 5.07
CA LYS A 121 4.60 -25.95 5.42
C LYS A 121 4.26 -25.69 6.89
N LYS A 122 5.19 -25.98 7.81
CA LYS A 122 5.00 -25.79 9.25
C LYS A 122 5.00 -24.30 9.58
N GLU A 123 5.97 -23.57 9.05
CA GLU A 123 6.11 -22.12 9.18
C GLU A 123 4.91 -21.39 8.56
N GLN A 124 4.43 -21.81 7.39
CA GLN A 124 3.22 -21.23 6.77
C GLN A 124 1.98 -21.38 7.65
N SER A 125 1.84 -22.50 8.36
CA SER A 125 0.74 -22.71 9.30
C SER A 125 0.84 -21.76 10.50
N ALA A 126 2.04 -21.62 11.07
CA ALA A 126 2.29 -20.68 12.16
C ALA A 126 2.04 -19.22 11.72
N PHE A 127 2.53 -18.84 10.54
CA PHE A 127 2.35 -17.49 9.98
C PHE A 127 0.87 -17.18 9.67
N LEU A 128 0.09 -18.18 9.22
CA LEU A 128 -1.35 -18.02 9.07
C LEU A 128 -2.05 -17.75 10.41
N GLN A 129 -1.64 -18.44 11.49
CA GLN A 129 -2.21 -18.21 12.82
C GLN A 129 -1.81 -16.83 13.36
N GLU A 130 -0.56 -16.40 13.14
CA GLU A 130 -0.10 -15.05 13.48
C GLU A 130 -0.93 -13.98 12.75
N GLN A 131 -1.14 -14.13 11.44
CA GLN A 131 -1.97 -13.21 10.66
C GLN A 131 -3.44 -13.20 11.14
N ARG A 132 -4.02 -14.35 11.49
CA ARG A 132 -5.37 -14.43 12.07
C ARG A 132 -5.46 -13.73 13.42
N ALA A 133 -4.46 -13.90 14.28
CA ALA A 133 -4.38 -13.21 15.56
C ALA A 133 -4.24 -11.68 15.36
N TRP A 134 -3.42 -11.25 14.41
CA TRP A 134 -3.29 -9.84 14.05
C TRP A 134 -4.62 -9.25 13.55
N ILE A 135 -5.40 -9.97 12.73
CA ILE A 135 -6.73 -9.51 12.29
C ILE A 135 -7.67 -9.31 13.48
N LYS A 136 -7.67 -10.22 14.47
CA LYS A 136 -8.46 -10.04 15.70
C LYS A 136 -8.01 -8.79 16.47
N MET A 137 -6.71 -8.58 16.57
CA MET A 137 -6.13 -7.39 17.21
C MET A 137 -6.51 -6.10 16.47
N ARG A 138 -6.49 -6.10 15.12
CA ARG A 138 -6.97 -4.96 14.31
C ARG A 138 -8.42 -4.64 14.62
N ASN A 139 -9.30 -5.64 14.57
CA ASN A 139 -10.73 -5.42 14.80
C ASN A 139 -11.01 -4.87 16.20
N ALA A 140 -10.33 -5.41 17.23
CA ALA A 140 -10.44 -4.90 18.59
C ALA A 140 -9.87 -3.47 18.73
N ASN A 141 -8.79 -3.15 18.02
CA ASN A 141 -8.22 -1.80 18.00
C ASN A 141 -9.14 -0.81 17.29
N GLU A 142 -9.80 -1.20 16.19
CA GLU A 142 -10.79 -0.37 15.50
C GLU A 142 -12.01 -0.10 16.39
N GLU A 143 -12.51 -1.12 17.10
CA GLU A 143 -13.58 -0.97 18.09
C GLU A 143 -13.17 -0.03 19.24
N TYR A 144 -11.93 -0.16 19.74
CA TYR A 144 -11.38 0.77 20.73
C TYR A 144 -11.35 2.21 20.20
N ILE A 145 -10.87 2.43 18.97
CA ILE A 145 -10.80 3.75 18.34
C ILE A 145 -12.21 4.35 18.21
N ASP A 146 -13.20 3.55 17.80
CA ASP A 146 -14.58 4.02 17.64
C ASP A 146 -15.23 4.39 18.98
N ASN A 147 -15.00 3.57 20.02
CA ASN A 147 -15.45 3.90 21.37
C ASN A 147 -14.74 5.14 21.93
N HIS A 148 -13.43 5.29 21.66
CA HIS A 148 -12.67 6.47 22.06
C HIS A 148 -13.15 7.73 21.34
N LEU A 149 -13.47 7.64 20.04
CA LEU A 149 -14.07 8.72 19.27
C LEU A 149 -15.37 9.20 19.93
N VAL A 150 -16.27 8.29 20.30
CA VAL A 150 -17.52 8.65 21.01
C VAL A 150 -17.21 9.35 22.32
N PHE A 151 -16.31 8.79 23.13
CA PHE A 151 -15.90 9.39 24.41
C PHE A 151 -15.36 10.81 24.24
N VAL A 152 -14.41 11.02 23.33
CA VAL A 152 -13.77 12.32 23.06
C VAL A 152 -14.79 13.32 22.51
N TYR A 153 -15.63 12.90 21.56
CA TYR A 153 -16.68 13.73 21.00
C TYR A 153 -17.65 14.22 22.07
N THR A 154 -18.15 13.32 22.93
CA THR A 154 -19.06 13.68 24.02
C THR A 154 -18.38 14.57 25.06
N SER A 155 -17.17 14.22 25.49
CA SER A 155 -16.43 14.96 26.53
C SER A 155 -16.09 16.39 26.11
N ASN A 156 -15.79 16.60 24.82
CA ASN A 156 -15.45 17.90 24.27
C ASN A 156 -16.63 18.67 23.68
N LYS A 157 -17.88 18.20 23.90
CA LYS A 157 -19.13 18.83 23.40
C LYS A 157 -19.21 18.92 21.87
N GLY A 158 -18.67 17.93 21.18
CA GLY A 158 -18.69 17.80 19.73
C GLY A 158 -17.36 18.16 19.05
N GLY A 159 -17.37 18.20 17.72
CA GLY A 159 -16.20 18.45 16.89
C GLY A 159 -15.97 17.32 15.89
N THR A 160 -16.20 17.61 14.61
CA THR A 160 -16.11 16.59 13.55
C THR A 160 -14.66 16.18 13.26
N MET A 161 -13.69 17.03 13.60
CA MET A 161 -12.25 16.76 13.48
C MET A 161 -11.80 15.47 14.17
N TYR A 162 -12.44 15.05 15.26
CA TYR A 162 -12.08 13.80 15.95
C TYR A 162 -12.28 12.56 15.06
N SER A 163 -13.21 12.60 14.10
CA SER A 163 -13.37 11.51 13.14
C SER A 163 -12.19 11.38 12.17
N ASN A 164 -11.57 12.50 11.76
CA ASN A 164 -10.34 12.47 10.96
C ASN A 164 -9.21 11.78 11.74
N LEU A 165 -9.08 12.08 13.03
CA LEU A 165 -8.07 11.45 13.89
C LEU A 165 -8.32 9.94 14.06
N ALA A 166 -9.58 9.54 14.21
CA ALA A 166 -9.95 8.13 14.26
C ALA A 166 -9.60 7.40 12.95
N SER A 167 -9.94 7.98 11.80
CA SER A 167 -9.61 7.44 10.48
C SER A 167 -8.09 7.33 10.25
N ALA A 168 -7.33 8.35 10.66
CA ALA A 168 -5.87 8.33 10.61
C ALA A 168 -5.27 7.21 11.48
N ALA A 169 -5.74 7.06 12.72
CA ALA A 169 -5.26 6.01 13.63
C ALA A 169 -5.52 4.59 13.09
N LYS A 170 -6.67 4.37 12.43
CA LYS A 170 -6.97 3.10 11.75
C LYS A 170 -6.01 2.85 10.59
N LEU A 171 -5.74 3.86 9.76
CA LEU A 171 -4.77 3.76 8.67
C LEU A 171 -3.36 3.42 9.20
N ASP A 172 -2.88 4.13 10.21
CA ASP A 172 -1.53 3.93 10.78
C ASP A 172 -1.34 2.49 11.30
N PHE A 173 -2.38 1.93 11.92
CA PHE A 173 -2.35 0.53 12.38
C PHE A 173 -2.12 -0.46 11.22
N VAL A 174 -2.74 -0.22 10.06
CA VAL A 174 -2.52 -1.03 8.85
C VAL A 174 -1.14 -0.78 8.24
N LYS A 175 -0.70 0.49 8.14
CA LYS A 175 0.63 0.85 7.63
C LYS A 175 1.75 0.12 8.39
N ASN A 176 1.64 0.06 9.72
CA ASN A 176 2.60 -0.65 10.57
C ASN A 176 2.68 -2.16 10.24
N ARG A 177 1.54 -2.79 9.93
CA ARG A 177 1.56 -4.21 9.53
C ARG A 177 2.16 -4.40 8.15
N VAL A 178 1.91 -3.49 7.20
CA VAL A 178 2.53 -3.53 5.87
C VAL A 178 4.06 -3.46 5.99
N ASP A 179 4.60 -2.52 6.76
CA ASP A 179 6.04 -2.40 7.01
C ASP A 179 6.62 -3.68 7.65
N LYS A 180 5.94 -4.23 8.65
CA LYS A 180 6.35 -5.50 9.28
C LYS A 180 6.38 -6.66 8.29
N LEU A 181 5.36 -6.81 7.45
CA LEU A 181 5.30 -7.86 6.42
C LEU A 181 6.32 -7.65 5.32
N PHE A 182 6.58 -6.40 4.92
CA PHE A 182 7.67 -6.09 3.99
C PHE A 182 9.02 -6.49 4.57
N LYS A 183 9.29 -6.17 5.84
CA LYS A 183 10.54 -6.57 6.53
C LYS A 183 10.71 -8.09 6.59
N TYR A 184 9.63 -8.82 6.84
CA TYR A 184 9.63 -10.29 6.78
C TYR A 184 9.96 -10.81 5.39
N TYR A 185 9.41 -10.19 4.34
CA TYR A 185 9.73 -10.58 2.98
C TYR A 185 11.17 -10.23 2.57
N TYR A 186 11.63 -9.04 2.96
CA TYR A 186 12.92 -8.47 2.57
C TYR A 186 14.11 -9.15 3.28
N ASN A 187 14.01 -9.35 4.60
CA ASN A 187 15.08 -9.91 5.42
C ASN A 187 14.93 -11.43 5.67
N GLY A 188 13.83 -12.03 5.22
CA GLY A 188 13.32 -13.27 5.80
C GLY A 188 12.67 -13.02 7.17
N ILE A 189 11.92 -14.01 7.68
CA ILE A 189 11.28 -13.91 8.99
C ILE A 189 12.35 -14.01 10.08
N ASN A 190 12.72 -12.85 10.63
CA ASN A 190 13.63 -12.69 11.76
C ASN A 190 12.98 -11.76 12.80
N TRP A 191 13.27 -11.96 14.09
CA TRP A 191 12.71 -11.22 15.21
C TRP A 191 13.61 -10.06 15.63
#